data_AF-A0A8S3HFV1-F1
#
_entry.id   AF-A0A8S3HFV1-F1
#
_cell.length_a   1.000
_cell.length_b   1.000
_cell.length_c   1.000
_cell.angle_alpha   90.00
_cell.angle_beta   90.00
_cell.angle_gamma   90.00
#
_symmetry.space_group_name_H-M   'P 1'
#
loop_
_entity.id
_entity.type
_entity.pdbx_description
1 polymer ?
#
loop_
_entity_poly.entity_id
_entity_poly.type
_entity_poly.pdbx_seq_one_letter_code
_entity_poly.pdbx_strand_id
1 'polypeptide(L)'
;LETDETSLKKVLSTKDVDSCRTFTNDVVEIFDVLGIEIVRKAIEREMNHVISFDGSYVNYRHLALLCDVMTTKGHLMAITRHGINRQDVGPIMRCSFEETVDGLMEAVAHAEQDPLKGISENILLGQLAKIGTGSFDLLLDVEKCSSAMELPMNFA
;
A
#
# COMPACT_ATOMS: atom_id res chain seq x y z
N LEU A 1 -12.03 -25.45 20.62
CA LEU A 1 -13.26 -25.77 19.87
C LEU A 1 -13.11 -25.03 18.55
N GLU A 2 -13.12 -25.76 17.45
CA GLU A 2 -13.12 -25.19 16.10
C GLU A 2 -14.54 -25.32 15.55
N THR A 3 -14.96 -24.35 14.75
CA THR A 3 -16.31 -24.28 14.16
C THR A 3 -16.20 -24.11 12.66
N ASP A 4 -17.10 -24.76 11.92
CA ASP A 4 -17.14 -24.65 10.45
C ASP A 4 -17.90 -23.40 9.97
N GLU A 5 -18.81 -22.87 10.79
CA GLU A 5 -19.56 -21.64 10.52
C GLU A 5 -19.09 -20.48 11.41
N THR A 6 -19.35 -19.24 10.94
CA THR A 6 -18.92 -18.00 11.60
C THR A 6 -20.12 -17.22 12.17
N SER A 7 -20.08 -16.93 13.48
CA SER A 7 -21.02 -16.02 14.14
C SER A 7 -20.37 -15.42 15.40
N LEU A 8 -19.28 -14.69 15.19
CA LEU A 8 -18.39 -14.14 16.20
C LEU A 8 -19.16 -13.33 17.24
N LYS A 9 -20.05 -12.42 16.82
CA LYS A 9 -20.82 -11.57 17.74
C LYS A 9 -21.64 -12.38 18.76
N LYS A 10 -22.26 -13.47 18.31
CA LYS A 10 -23.08 -14.34 19.16
C LYS A 10 -22.20 -15.20 20.05
N VAL A 11 -21.12 -15.75 19.51
CA VAL A 11 -20.17 -16.59 20.26
C VAL A 11 -19.52 -15.80 21.40
N LEU A 12 -19.08 -14.56 21.14
CA LEU A 12 -18.51 -13.67 22.15
C LEU A 12 -19.51 -13.32 23.28
N SER A 13 -20.81 -13.40 23.01
CA SER A 13 -21.87 -13.11 23.99
C SER A 13 -22.31 -14.33 24.81
N THR A 14 -21.74 -15.52 24.54
CA THR A 14 -22.13 -16.77 25.18
C THR A 14 -21.41 -16.94 26.53
N LYS A 15 -22.13 -17.44 27.54
CA LYS A 15 -21.53 -17.75 28.85
C LYS A 15 -20.47 -18.85 28.69
N ASP A 16 -19.43 -18.78 29.49
CA ASP A 16 -18.28 -19.70 29.48
C ASP A 16 -17.36 -19.63 28.25
N VAL A 17 -17.57 -18.65 27.35
CA VAL A 17 -16.67 -18.35 26.23
C VAL A 17 -15.72 -17.21 26.60
N ASP A 18 -14.43 -17.41 26.32
CA ASP A 18 -13.41 -16.39 26.52
C ASP A 18 -13.38 -15.40 25.34
N SER A 19 -13.99 -14.24 25.55
CA SER A 19 -14.06 -13.16 24.57
C SER A 19 -12.71 -12.55 24.18
N CYS A 20 -11.66 -12.71 25.00
CA CYS A 20 -10.35 -12.12 24.73
C CYS A 20 -9.47 -12.99 23.82
N ARG A 21 -9.75 -14.29 23.74
CA ARG A 21 -8.94 -15.26 22.96
C ARG A 21 -9.67 -15.90 21.79
N THR A 22 -10.99 -15.71 21.69
CA THR A 22 -11.79 -16.18 20.56
C THR A 22 -11.44 -15.35 19.31
N PHE A 23 -11.22 -16.03 18.18
CA PHE A 23 -10.92 -15.40 16.90
C PHE A 23 -11.69 -16.11 15.78
N THR A 24 -11.83 -15.43 14.64
CA THR A 24 -12.36 -15.96 13.38
C THR A 24 -11.33 -15.76 12.28
N ASN A 25 -11.43 -16.52 11.19
CA ASN A 25 -10.65 -16.31 9.96
C ASN A 25 -11.39 -15.43 8.94
N ASP A 26 -12.65 -15.07 9.21
CA ASP A 26 -13.42 -14.13 8.39
C ASP A 26 -13.08 -12.68 8.74
N VAL A 27 -12.29 -12.04 7.88
CA VAL A 27 -11.83 -10.66 8.05
C VAL A 27 -12.98 -9.65 7.98
N VAL A 28 -14.03 -9.93 7.20
CA VAL A 28 -15.19 -9.04 7.07
C VAL A 28 -16.00 -9.05 8.37
N GLU A 29 -16.20 -10.23 8.94
CA GLU A 29 -16.87 -10.35 10.24
C GLU A 29 -16.09 -9.64 11.36
N ILE A 30 -14.76 -9.73 11.36
CA ILE A 30 -13.91 -9.01 12.32
C ILE A 30 -14.09 -7.50 12.19
N PHE A 31 -14.19 -6.98 10.96
CA PHE A 31 -14.41 -5.56 10.71
C PHE A 31 -15.71 -5.09 11.35
N ASP A 32 -16.80 -5.83 11.17
CA ASP A 32 -18.13 -5.47 11.67
C ASP A 32 -18.26 -5.57 13.20
N VAL A 33 -17.53 -6.50 13.83
CA VAL A 33 -17.66 -6.77 15.28
C VAL A 33 -16.60 -6.04 16.11
N LEU A 34 -15.35 -6.02 15.65
CA LEU A 34 -14.18 -5.58 16.43
C LEU A 34 -13.49 -4.33 15.86
N GLY A 35 -13.74 -4.00 14.58
CA GLY A 35 -13.23 -2.79 13.93
C GLY A 35 -11.88 -2.95 13.21
N ILE A 36 -11.43 -1.86 12.59
CA ILE A 36 -10.36 -1.85 11.58
C ILE A 36 -8.97 -2.24 12.11
N GLU A 37 -8.64 -1.93 13.36
CA GLU A 37 -7.31 -2.23 13.91
C GLU A 37 -7.14 -3.74 14.19
N ILE A 38 -8.22 -4.41 14.59
CA ILE A 38 -8.22 -5.87 14.75
C ILE A 38 -8.17 -6.53 13.37
N VAL A 39 -8.84 -5.97 12.37
CA VAL A 39 -8.71 -6.41 10.96
C VAL A 39 -7.26 -6.35 10.50
N ARG A 40 -6.55 -5.23 10.75
CA ARG A 40 -5.13 -5.08 10.40
C ARG A 40 -4.29 -6.22 10.97
N LYS A 41 -4.51 -6.57 12.25
CA LYS A 41 -3.78 -7.66 12.90
C LYS A 41 -4.21 -9.05 12.42
N ALA A 42 -5.50 -9.22 12.11
CA ALA A 42 -6.04 -10.47 11.58
C ALA A 42 -5.43 -10.79 10.21
N ILE A 43 -5.41 -9.84 9.28
CA ILE A 43 -4.81 -10.01 7.95
C ILE A 43 -3.31 -10.35 8.09
N GLU A 44 -2.57 -9.64 8.94
CA GLU A 44 -1.15 -9.92 9.19
C GLU A 44 -0.95 -11.38 9.65
N ARG A 45 -1.80 -11.86 10.57
CA ARG A 45 -1.73 -13.23 11.10
C ARG A 45 -2.06 -14.27 10.03
N GLU A 46 -3.14 -14.08 9.27
CA GLU A 46 -3.57 -15.02 8.24
C GLU A 46 -2.54 -15.10 7.09
N MET A 47 -2.02 -13.95 6.63
CA MET A 47 -0.99 -13.92 5.59
C MET A 47 0.30 -14.61 6.06
N ASN A 48 0.75 -14.32 7.29
CA ASN A 48 1.93 -14.96 7.84
C ASN A 48 1.72 -16.47 8.03
N HIS A 49 0.52 -16.89 8.42
CA HIS A 49 0.18 -18.30 8.56
C HIS A 49 0.31 -19.05 7.23
N VAL A 50 -0.25 -18.51 6.14
CA VAL A 50 -0.16 -19.13 4.80
C VAL A 50 1.28 -19.17 4.28
N ILE A 51 2.04 -18.08 4.44
CA ILE A 51 3.43 -18.02 3.95
C ILE A 51 4.34 -18.96 4.73
N SER A 52 4.18 -19.00 6.07
CA SER A 52 5.00 -19.85 6.93
C SER A 52 4.63 -21.33 6.84
N PHE A 53 3.42 -21.66 6.39
CA PHE A 53 3.00 -23.04 6.14
C PHE A 53 3.90 -23.76 5.14
N ASP A 54 4.30 -23.07 4.07
CA ASP A 54 5.24 -23.60 3.06
C ASP A 54 6.71 -23.54 3.51
N GLY A 55 6.98 -23.17 4.77
CA GLY A 55 8.33 -22.99 5.31
C GLY A 55 9.05 -21.74 4.81
N SER A 56 8.37 -20.87 4.05
CA SER A 56 8.91 -19.62 3.55
C SER A 56 8.90 -18.54 4.63
N TYR A 57 9.90 -17.66 4.59
CA TYR A 57 10.01 -16.53 5.52
C TYR A 57 9.92 -15.20 4.77
N VAL A 58 9.09 -14.31 5.29
CA VAL A 58 8.99 -12.90 4.85
C VAL A 58 9.18 -12.01 6.06
N ASN A 59 10.04 -10.99 5.92
CA ASN A 59 10.26 -10.02 6.99
C ASN A 59 8.95 -9.28 7.33
N TYR A 60 8.66 -9.14 8.63
CA TYR A 60 7.49 -8.44 9.16
C TYR A 60 7.21 -7.11 8.46
N ARG A 61 8.24 -6.33 8.13
CA ARG A 61 8.09 -5.00 7.50
C ARG A 61 7.32 -5.04 6.18
N HIS A 62 7.43 -6.12 5.40
CA HIS A 62 6.71 -6.25 4.12
C HIS A 62 5.23 -6.54 4.35
N LEU A 63 4.92 -7.46 5.26
CA LEU A 63 3.53 -7.82 5.60
C LEU A 63 2.83 -6.68 6.30
N ALA A 64 3.50 -6.02 7.25
CA ALA A 64 2.97 -4.87 7.96
C ALA A 64 2.61 -3.73 7.00
N LEU A 65 3.52 -3.38 6.08
CA LEU A 65 3.25 -2.32 5.09
C LEU A 65 2.02 -2.65 4.23
N LEU A 66 1.88 -3.89 3.78
CA LEU A 66 0.72 -4.31 3.00
C LEU A 66 -0.58 -4.21 3.81
N CYS A 67 -0.58 -4.71 5.05
CA CYS A 67 -1.74 -4.64 5.94
C CYS A 67 -2.13 -3.18 6.24
N ASP A 68 -1.14 -2.30 6.44
CA ASP A 68 -1.36 -0.88 6.67
C ASP A 68 -1.96 -0.21 5.43
N VAL A 69 -1.48 -0.51 4.22
CA VAL A 69 -2.05 -0.02 2.95
C VAL A 69 -3.51 -0.47 2.79
N MET A 70 -3.84 -1.71 3.17
CA MET A 70 -5.21 -2.24 3.09
C MET A 70 -6.18 -1.61 4.11
N THR A 71 -5.69 -0.99 5.18
CA THR A 71 -6.53 -0.56 6.33
C THR A 71 -6.47 0.94 6.64
N THR A 72 -5.51 1.69 6.09
CA THR A 72 -5.27 3.11 6.41
C THR A 72 -6.46 4.04 6.17
N LYS A 73 -7.37 3.71 5.23
CA LYS A 73 -8.54 4.56 4.90
C LYS A 73 -9.74 4.36 5.83
N GLY A 74 -9.65 3.48 6.83
CA GLY A 74 -10.73 3.22 7.78
C GLY A 74 -11.79 2.21 7.31
N HIS A 75 -11.63 1.66 6.11
CA HIS A 75 -12.39 0.53 5.58
C HIS A 75 -11.43 -0.45 4.92
N LEU A 76 -11.82 -1.72 4.82
CA LEU A 76 -11.01 -2.74 4.17
C LEU A 76 -10.88 -2.48 2.67
N MET A 77 -9.68 -2.14 2.21
CA MET A 77 -9.37 -1.98 0.80
C MET A 77 -8.80 -3.29 0.23
N ALA A 78 -9.54 -3.90 -0.70
CA ALA A 78 -9.04 -5.04 -1.46
C ALA A 78 -7.95 -4.60 -2.45
N ILE A 79 -6.92 -5.42 -2.64
CA ILE A 79 -5.88 -5.20 -3.66
C ILE A 79 -6.40 -5.73 -5.00
N THR A 80 -7.39 -5.04 -5.55
CA THR A 80 -8.02 -5.30 -6.86
C THR A 80 -8.36 -3.96 -7.52
N ARG A 81 -8.78 -3.96 -8.79
CA ARG A 81 -9.20 -2.73 -9.49
C ARG A 81 -10.23 -1.92 -8.71
N HIS A 82 -11.17 -2.60 -8.05
CA HIS A 82 -12.25 -1.95 -7.32
C HIS A 82 -11.77 -1.30 -6.01
N GLY A 83 -10.66 -1.76 -5.43
CA GLY A 83 -10.06 -1.13 -4.26
C GLY A 83 -9.01 -0.06 -4.63
N ILE A 84 -8.18 -0.32 -5.65
CA ILE A 84 -7.13 0.60 -6.10
C ILE A 84 -7.74 1.85 -6.76
N ASN A 85 -8.77 1.71 -7.59
CA ASN A 85 -9.41 2.85 -8.26
C ASN A 85 -10.17 3.80 -7.30
N ARG A 86 -10.45 3.34 -6.07
CA ARG A 86 -11.03 4.15 -4.99
C ARG A 86 -9.99 4.95 -4.21
N GLN A 87 -8.70 4.72 -4.47
CA GLN A 87 -7.65 5.53 -3.87
C GLN A 87 -7.58 6.89 -4.56
N ASP A 88 -7.17 7.90 -3.79
CA ASP A 88 -6.94 9.25 -4.27
C ASP A 88 -5.60 9.31 -5.03
N VAL A 89 -5.58 8.67 -6.21
CA VAL A 89 -4.42 8.56 -7.10
C VAL A 89 -4.74 9.15 -8.47
N GLY A 90 -3.73 9.67 -9.16
CA GLY A 90 -3.90 10.35 -10.43
C GLY A 90 -4.57 9.47 -11.50
N PRO A 91 -5.33 10.06 -12.43
CA PRO A 91 -6.02 9.30 -13.49
C PRO A 91 -5.05 8.47 -14.34
N ILE A 92 -3.82 8.95 -14.57
CA ILE A 92 -2.80 8.20 -15.33
C ILE A 92 -2.35 6.96 -14.55
N MET A 93 -2.18 7.09 -13.23
CA MET A 93 -1.86 5.95 -12.37
C MET A 93 -3.01 4.93 -12.36
N ARG A 94 -4.27 5.38 -12.24
CA ARG A 94 -5.44 4.48 -12.25
C ARG A 94 -5.55 3.71 -13.58
N CYS A 95 -5.48 4.42 -14.71
CA CYS A 95 -5.64 3.78 -16.02
C CYS A 95 -4.48 2.84 -16.39
N SER A 96 -3.33 2.95 -15.69
CA SER A 96 -2.20 2.02 -15.82
C SER A 96 -2.46 0.64 -15.19
N PHE A 97 -3.49 0.50 -14.36
CA PHE A 97 -3.89 -0.74 -13.71
C PHE A 97 -5.35 -1.11 -14.00
N GLU A 98 -5.55 -1.97 -15.00
CA GLU A 98 -6.89 -2.38 -15.50
C GLU A 98 -7.79 -1.18 -15.94
N GLU A 99 -8.94 -1.46 -16.58
CA GLU A 99 -9.97 -0.46 -16.93
C GLU A 99 -9.47 0.85 -17.61
N THR A 100 -8.46 0.77 -18.48
CA THR A 100 -7.77 1.96 -19.03
C THR A 100 -8.70 2.93 -19.76
N VAL A 101 -9.55 2.43 -20.66
CA VAL A 101 -10.42 3.29 -21.49
C VAL A 101 -11.50 3.94 -20.63
N ASP A 102 -12.15 3.17 -19.76
CA ASP A 102 -13.22 3.65 -18.89
C ASP A 102 -12.71 4.69 -17.90
N GLY A 103 -11.54 4.44 -17.28
CA GLY A 103 -10.91 5.38 -16.35
C GLY A 103 -10.52 6.71 -17.01
N LEU A 104 -10.02 6.68 -18.26
CA LEU A 104 -9.73 7.90 -19.01
C LEU A 104 -11.01 8.66 -19.39
N MET A 105 -12.07 7.94 -19.78
CA MET A 105 -13.35 8.56 -20.12
C MET A 105 -13.99 9.24 -18.91
N GLU A 106 -13.93 8.61 -17.74
CA GLU A 106 -14.41 9.20 -16.48
C GLU A 106 -13.59 10.43 -16.09
N ALA A 107 -12.25 10.36 -16.20
CA ALA A 107 -11.36 11.47 -15.89
C ALA A 107 -11.62 12.67 -16.81
N VAL A 108 -11.82 12.44 -18.12
CA VAL A 108 -12.17 13.49 -19.09
C VAL A 108 -13.55 14.07 -18.80
N ALA A 109 -14.54 13.24 -18.45
CA ALA A 109 -15.89 13.69 -18.13
C ALA A 109 -15.93 14.63 -16.91
N HIS A 110 -15.05 14.40 -15.93
CA HIS A 110 -14.95 15.23 -14.72
C HIS A 110 -13.86 16.32 -14.80
N ALA A 111 -13.18 16.45 -15.95
CA ALA A 111 -12.04 17.35 -16.14
C ALA A 111 -10.96 17.20 -15.04
N GLU A 112 -10.66 15.96 -14.66
CA GLU A 112 -9.63 15.65 -13.68
C GLU A 112 -8.24 16.11 -14.16
N GLN A 113 -7.41 16.54 -13.20
CA GLN A 113 -6.03 16.94 -13.46
C GLN A 113 -5.06 15.99 -12.75
N ASP A 114 -4.10 15.47 -13.50
CA ASP A 114 -3.05 14.61 -12.93
C ASP A 114 -1.89 15.48 -12.39
N PRO A 115 -1.55 15.39 -11.09
CA PRO A 115 -0.47 16.17 -10.50
C PRO A 115 0.94 15.65 -10.84
N LEU A 116 1.06 14.53 -11.55
CA LEU A 116 2.31 13.91 -11.98
C LEU A 116 3.30 13.60 -10.84
N LYS A 117 2.79 13.11 -9.70
CA LYS A 117 3.59 12.92 -8.46
C LYS A 117 4.02 11.48 -8.23
N GLY A 118 3.23 10.53 -8.70
CA GLY A 118 3.47 9.09 -8.64
C GLY A 118 4.50 8.60 -9.65
N ILE A 119 4.70 7.29 -9.66
CA ILE A 119 5.78 6.66 -10.42
C ILE A 119 5.32 6.39 -11.86
N SER A 120 4.11 5.84 -12.04
CA SER A 120 3.59 5.42 -13.34
C SER A 120 3.50 6.58 -14.33
N GLU A 121 2.96 7.72 -13.90
CA GLU A 121 2.88 8.94 -14.71
C GLU A 121 4.24 9.50 -15.16
N ASN A 122 5.25 9.53 -14.27
CA ASN A 122 6.57 10.05 -14.58
C ASN A 122 7.30 9.12 -15.56
N ILE A 123 7.14 7.80 -15.41
CA ILE A 123 7.66 6.82 -16.37
C ILE A 123 7.00 7.02 -17.74
N LEU A 124 5.67 7.19 -17.78
CA LEU A 124 4.93 7.37 -19.03
C LEU A 124 5.39 8.63 -19.79
N LEU A 125 5.70 9.72 -19.07
CA LEU A 125 6.18 10.97 -19.66
C LEU A 125 7.69 11.02 -19.89
N GLY A 126 8.44 9.98 -19.51
CA GLY A 126 9.90 9.96 -19.63
C GLY A 126 10.62 10.94 -18.69
N GLN A 127 10.01 11.27 -17.56
CA GLN A 127 10.55 12.17 -16.54
C GLN A 127 11.19 11.38 -15.38
N LEU A 128 12.09 12.02 -14.65
CA LEU A 128 12.69 11.44 -13.45
C LEU A 128 11.63 11.32 -12.34
N ALA A 129 11.30 10.09 -11.94
CA ALA A 129 10.35 9.84 -10.85
C ALA A 129 10.89 10.33 -9.50
N LYS A 130 10.00 10.87 -8.65
CA LYS A 130 10.31 11.45 -7.34
C LYS A 130 10.51 10.37 -6.25
N ILE A 131 11.41 9.43 -6.50
CA ILE A 131 11.76 8.35 -5.58
C ILE A 131 13.26 8.04 -5.69
N GLY A 132 13.87 7.54 -4.61
CA GLY A 132 15.29 7.21 -4.59
C GLY A 132 16.15 8.44 -4.89
N THR A 133 16.96 8.36 -5.94
CA THR A 133 17.84 9.46 -6.39
C THR A 133 17.08 10.67 -6.91
N GLY A 134 15.82 10.52 -7.35
CA GLY A 134 14.96 11.64 -7.76
C GLY A 134 14.19 12.29 -6.61
N SER A 135 14.43 11.89 -5.36
CA SER A 135 13.72 12.44 -4.19
C SER A 135 14.23 13.82 -3.76
N PHE A 136 15.36 14.25 -4.31
CA PHE A 136 15.99 15.55 -4.04
C PHE A 136 16.53 16.13 -5.34
N ASP A 137 16.81 17.43 -5.31
CA ASP A 137 17.44 18.14 -6.42
C ASP A 137 18.87 18.54 -6.03
N LEU A 138 19.70 18.77 -7.03
CA LEU A 138 21.09 19.17 -6.86
C LEU A 138 21.25 20.65 -7.20
N LEU A 139 21.79 21.40 -6.26
CA LEU A 139 22.15 22.80 -6.45
C LEU A 139 23.66 22.93 -6.40
N LEU A 140 24.21 23.69 -7.35
CA LEU A 140 25.64 23.98 -7.38
C LEU A 140 25.97 25.12 -6.41
N ASP A 141 26.86 24.84 -5.47
CA ASP A 141 27.40 25.83 -4.53
C ASP A 141 28.58 26.57 -5.18
N VAL A 142 28.29 27.75 -5.74
CA VAL A 142 29.28 28.56 -6.49
C VAL A 142 30.42 29.05 -5.60
N GLU A 143 30.17 29.30 -4.30
CA GLU A 143 31.21 29.78 -3.37
C GLU A 143 32.28 28.71 -3.17
N LYS A 144 31.87 27.44 -3.02
CA LYS A 144 32.82 26.32 -2.92
C LYS A 144 33.54 26.06 -4.23
N CYS A 145 32.89 26.26 -5.38
CA CYS A 145 33.54 26.15 -6.68
C CYS A 145 34.70 27.16 -6.86
N SER A 146 34.62 28.36 -6.27
CA SER A 146 35.72 29.33 -6.34
C SER A 146 37.00 28.87 -5.64
N SER A 147 36.88 27.94 -4.69
CA SER A 147 38.04 27.34 -4.00
C SER A 147 38.63 26.13 -4.73
N ALA A 148 37.95 25.65 -5.77
CA ALA A 148 38.40 24.51 -6.55
C ALA A 148 39.53 24.92 -7.50
N MET A 149 40.61 24.13 -7.53
CA MET A 149 41.72 24.28 -8.46
C MET A 149 41.81 23.02 -9.30
N GLU A 150 41.93 23.17 -10.62
CA GLU A 150 42.19 22.04 -11.50
C GLU A 150 43.57 21.45 -11.19
N LEU A 151 43.61 20.13 -10.96
CA LEU A 151 44.88 19.42 -10.87
C LEU A 151 45.36 19.13 -12.29
N PRO A 152 46.62 19.43 -12.63
CA PRO A 152 47.17 19.04 -13.90
C PRO A 152 47.14 17.52 -13.99
N MET A 153 46.33 17.00 -14.91
CA MET A 153 46.29 15.58 -15.25
C MET A 153 47.56 15.21 -16.02
N ASN A 154 48.69 15.15 -15.32
CA ASN A 154 49.91 14.50 -15.81
C ASN A 154 49.83 13.01 -15.47
N PHE A 155 49.07 12.26 -16.26
CA PHE A 155 49.19 10.81 -16.34
C PHE A 155 49.21 10.38 -17.81
N ALA A 156 50.43 9.98 -18.24
CA ALA A 156 50.84 9.12 -19.35
C ALA A 156 50.12 9.22 -20.71
#